data_AF-A0A1F5U1D2-F1
#
_entry.id   AF-A0A1F5U1D2-F1
#
_cell.length_a   1.000
_cell.length_b   1.000
_cell.length_c   1.000
_cell.angle_alpha   90.00
_cell.angle_beta   90.00
_cell.angle_gamma   90.00
#
_symmetry.space_group_name_H-M   'P 1'
#
loop_
_entity.id
_entity.type
_entity.pdbx_description
1 polymer ?
#
loop_
_entity_poly.entity_id
_entity_poly.type
_entity_poly.pdbx_seq_one_letter_code
_entity_poly.pdbx_strand_id
1 'polypeptide(L)'
;MKAITGDEFEKYLVPTRLLKMSWLSTRGDMGRAFLYDDPIFGVFSVNLLFEKFRGNIAAHFEKVYKEIKAFLPEVSKENKTLFTYALTLADLLRLKSGFRKELYLAHKAGSKDRLRKLLKVVPLLKKKYEAMCKAQRKIWLLERKPEGLEALDVRYGSQLKRLDVAAERIKDYLSGKIKRISELEETPRNIYSRTPYRN
;
A
#
# COMPACT_ATOMS: atom_id res chain seq x y z
N MET A 1 -15.71 -10.01 -24.39
CA MET A 1 -15.75 -9.09 -23.22
C MET A 1 -16.24 -7.71 -23.61
N LYS A 2 -15.63 -7.02 -24.59
CA LYS A 2 -16.02 -5.66 -25.04
C LYS A 2 -17.51 -5.48 -25.35
N ALA A 3 -18.16 -6.46 -26.00
CA ALA A 3 -19.60 -6.43 -26.27
C ALA A 3 -20.49 -6.51 -25.01
N ILE A 4 -19.97 -7.04 -23.90
CA ILE A 4 -20.71 -7.24 -22.64
C ILE A 4 -20.40 -6.10 -21.66
N THR A 5 -19.13 -5.71 -21.57
CA THR A 5 -18.62 -4.78 -20.55
C THR A 5 -18.35 -3.36 -21.07
N GLY A 6 -18.30 -3.18 -22.38
CA GLY A 6 -17.87 -1.93 -23.03
C GLY A 6 -16.35 -1.76 -23.12
N ASP A 7 -15.56 -2.48 -22.32
CA ASP A 7 -14.10 -2.37 -22.31
C ASP A 7 -13.36 -3.61 -22.82
N GLU A 8 -12.12 -3.42 -23.23
CA GLU A 8 -11.23 -4.48 -23.68
C GLU A 8 -10.79 -5.40 -22.54
N PHE A 9 -10.71 -6.70 -22.83
CA PHE A 9 -10.37 -7.72 -21.85
C PHE A 9 -9.01 -7.46 -21.16
N GLU A 10 -8.02 -7.03 -21.93
CA GLU A 10 -6.69 -6.72 -21.39
C GLU A 10 -6.72 -5.60 -20.35
N LYS A 11 -7.53 -4.56 -20.57
CA LYS A 11 -7.69 -3.43 -19.62
C LYS A 11 -8.29 -3.91 -18.30
N TYR A 12 -9.25 -4.84 -18.36
CA TYR A 12 -9.86 -5.47 -17.20
C TYR A 12 -8.90 -6.32 -16.37
N LEU A 13 -7.85 -6.87 -16.99
CA LEU A 13 -6.84 -7.65 -16.26
C LEU A 13 -5.84 -6.77 -15.53
N VAL A 14 -5.62 -5.51 -15.94
CA VAL A 14 -4.58 -4.65 -15.34
C VAL A 14 -4.74 -4.48 -13.82
N PRO A 15 -5.94 -4.17 -13.27
CA PRO A 15 -6.11 -4.06 -11.81
C PRO A 15 -5.73 -5.32 -11.03
N THR A 16 -5.87 -6.52 -11.63
CA THR A 16 -5.52 -7.79 -10.96
C THR A 16 -4.03 -7.90 -10.64
N ARG A 17 -3.19 -7.17 -11.39
CA ARG A 17 -1.74 -7.08 -11.18
C ARG A 17 -1.38 -6.38 -9.86
N LEU A 18 -2.30 -5.63 -9.25
CA LEU A 18 -2.11 -5.10 -7.89
C LEU A 18 -2.07 -6.22 -6.84
N LEU A 19 -2.78 -7.33 -7.09
CA LEU A 19 -2.91 -8.44 -6.16
C LEU A 19 -1.82 -9.48 -6.40
N LYS A 20 -1.59 -9.83 -7.68
CA LYS A 20 -0.66 -10.87 -8.10
C LYS A 20 0.48 -10.29 -8.92
N MET A 21 1.70 -10.53 -8.44
CA MET A 21 2.95 -10.19 -9.14
C MET A 21 3.50 -11.49 -9.75
N SER A 22 3.62 -11.55 -11.07
CA SER A 22 3.98 -12.78 -11.79
C SER A 22 5.34 -13.36 -11.39
N TRP A 23 6.27 -12.52 -10.92
CA TRP A 23 7.62 -12.92 -10.50
C TRP A 23 7.73 -13.26 -9.01
N LEU A 24 6.69 -13.03 -8.19
CA LEU A 24 6.66 -13.55 -6.82
C LEU A 24 5.92 -14.88 -6.79
N SER A 25 6.56 -15.92 -6.28
CA SER A 25 5.91 -17.20 -5.99
C SER A 25 5.06 -17.15 -4.71
N THR A 26 4.33 -16.06 -4.49
CA THR A 26 3.45 -15.89 -3.34
C THR A 26 2.02 -16.24 -3.72
N ARG A 27 1.38 -17.09 -2.90
CA ARG A 27 -0.06 -17.37 -3.03
C ARG A 27 -0.95 -16.22 -2.51
N GLY A 28 -0.37 -15.24 -1.83
CA GLY A 28 -1.08 -14.15 -1.16
C GLY A 28 -1.34 -12.92 -2.03
N ASP A 29 -2.36 -12.16 -1.66
CA ASP A 29 -2.70 -10.85 -2.22
C ASP A 29 -1.76 -9.77 -1.69
N MET A 30 -0.84 -9.32 -2.54
CA MET A 30 0.17 -8.33 -2.18
C MET A 30 -0.43 -6.94 -1.98
N GLY A 31 -1.42 -6.57 -2.78
CA GLY A 31 -2.11 -5.27 -2.66
C GLY A 31 -2.77 -5.13 -1.30
N ARG A 32 -3.49 -6.17 -0.86
CA ARG A 32 -4.10 -6.22 0.47
C ARG A 32 -3.06 -6.27 1.59
N ALA A 33 -2.00 -7.07 1.43
CA ALA A 33 -0.93 -7.16 2.42
C ALA A 33 -0.32 -5.78 2.69
N PHE A 34 0.07 -5.05 1.65
CA PHE A 34 0.65 -3.70 1.80
C PHE A 34 -0.36 -2.63 2.20
N LEU A 35 -1.65 -2.78 1.86
CA LEU A 35 -2.69 -1.83 2.23
C LEU A 35 -2.88 -1.75 3.75
N TYR A 36 -2.88 -2.90 4.43
CA TYR A 36 -3.11 -3.01 5.87
C TYR A 36 -1.83 -3.12 6.70
N ASP A 37 -0.66 -3.19 6.06
CA ASP A 37 0.61 -3.29 6.78
C ASP A 37 0.90 -2.04 7.60
N ASP A 38 1.30 -2.21 8.85
CA ASP A 38 1.59 -1.10 9.75
C ASP A 38 2.79 -0.29 9.24
N PRO A 39 2.74 1.06 9.21
CA PRO A 39 3.84 1.89 8.70
C PRO A 39 5.12 1.83 9.54
N ILE A 40 5.06 1.40 10.81
CA ILE A 40 6.23 1.28 11.70
C ILE A 40 6.66 -0.19 11.81
N PHE A 41 5.77 -1.05 12.31
CA PHE A 41 6.09 -2.47 12.52
C PHE A 41 6.35 -3.18 11.19
N GLY A 42 5.43 -3.02 10.23
CA GLY A 42 5.57 -3.51 8.87
C GLY A 42 5.76 -5.02 8.75
N VAL A 43 4.85 -5.82 9.32
CA VAL A 43 4.91 -7.29 9.33
C VAL A 43 5.17 -7.87 7.94
N PHE A 44 4.53 -7.32 6.90
CA PHE A 44 4.76 -7.75 5.52
C PHE A 44 5.90 -7.01 4.82
N SER A 45 5.98 -5.69 4.99
CA SER A 45 6.99 -4.84 4.33
C SER A 45 8.41 -5.09 4.82
N VAL A 46 8.58 -5.67 6.01
CA VAL A 46 9.84 -6.25 6.50
C VAL A 46 10.46 -7.19 5.47
N ASN A 47 9.66 -7.98 4.76
CA ASN A 47 10.17 -8.96 3.81
C ASN A 47 10.95 -8.31 2.65
N LEU A 48 10.65 -7.04 2.32
CA LEU A 48 11.37 -6.26 1.28
C LEU A 48 12.83 -5.93 1.64
N LEU A 49 13.25 -6.24 2.87
CA LEU A 49 14.65 -6.16 3.30
C LEU A 49 15.46 -7.39 2.89
N PHE A 50 14.82 -8.50 2.53
CA PHE A 50 15.49 -9.75 2.19
C PHE A 50 15.60 -9.96 0.68
N GLU A 51 16.68 -10.64 0.25
CA GLU A 51 17.06 -10.76 -1.16
C GLU A 51 15.96 -11.35 -2.07
N LYS A 52 15.18 -12.30 -1.56
CA LYS A 52 14.09 -12.95 -2.32
C LYS A 52 12.92 -12.01 -2.66
N PHE A 53 12.82 -10.87 -1.99
CA PHE A 53 11.80 -9.83 -2.25
C PHE A 53 12.41 -8.54 -2.82
N ARG A 54 13.67 -8.58 -3.31
CA ARG A 54 14.36 -7.42 -3.94
C ARG A 54 13.74 -6.93 -5.25
N GLY A 55 12.63 -7.53 -5.71
CA GLY A 55 11.81 -6.92 -6.75
C GLY A 55 11.36 -5.51 -6.32
N ASN A 56 11.44 -4.54 -7.22
CA ASN A 56 11.01 -3.18 -6.92
C ASN A 56 9.47 -3.12 -6.92
N ILE A 57 8.85 -3.53 -5.81
CA ILE A 57 7.39 -3.55 -5.62
C ILE A 57 6.80 -2.16 -5.84
N ALA A 58 7.50 -1.10 -5.39
CA ALA A 58 7.06 0.27 -5.65
C ALA A 58 7.03 0.57 -7.16
N ALA A 59 8.04 0.16 -7.92
CA ALA A 59 8.05 0.32 -9.37
C ALA A 59 6.98 -0.53 -10.08
N HIS A 60 6.65 -1.71 -9.55
CA HIS A 60 5.51 -2.48 -10.07
C HIS A 60 4.19 -1.73 -9.89
N PHE A 61 3.91 -1.25 -8.68
CA PHE A 61 2.71 -0.45 -8.43
C PHE A 61 2.70 0.85 -9.23
N GLU A 62 3.86 1.49 -9.43
CA GLU A 62 4.00 2.65 -10.32
C GLU A 62 3.66 2.30 -11.77
N LYS A 63 4.13 1.16 -12.28
CA LYS A 63 3.78 0.68 -13.63
C LYS A 63 2.27 0.47 -13.76
N VAL A 64 1.66 -0.24 -12.82
CA VAL A 64 0.21 -0.50 -12.83
C VAL A 64 -0.58 0.82 -12.71
N TYR A 65 -0.14 1.75 -11.86
CA TYR A 65 -0.74 3.09 -11.76
C TYR A 65 -0.70 3.84 -13.10
N LYS A 66 0.45 3.84 -13.81
CA LYS A 66 0.58 4.49 -15.12
C LYS A 66 -0.29 3.85 -16.18
N GLU A 67 -0.35 2.51 -16.22
CA GLU A 67 -1.21 1.76 -17.14
C GLU A 67 -2.68 2.13 -16.94
N ILE A 68 -3.19 2.01 -15.70
CA ILE A 68 -4.59 2.35 -15.38
C ILE A 68 -4.86 3.82 -15.73
N LYS A 69 -3.94 4.73 -15.37
CA LYS A 69 -4.11 6.16 -15.66
C LYS A 69 -4.23 6.45 -17.16
N ALA A 70 -3.49 5.73 -17.99
CA ALA A 70 -3.47 5.94 -19.43
C ALA A 70 -4.81 5.58 -20.08
N PHE A 71 -5.39 4.43 -19.74
CA PHE A 71 -6.65 3.98 -20.36
C PHE A 71 -7.91 4.43 -19.62
N LEU A 72 -7.81 4.99 -18.40
CA LEU A 72 -8.98 5.44 -17.62
C LEU A 72 -9.95 6.37 -18.38
N PRO A 73 -9.51 7.30 -19.25
CA PRO A 73 -10.43 8.13 -20.03
C PRO A 73 -11.30 7.35 -21.02
N GLU A 74 -10.80 6.20 -21.49
CA GLU A 74 -11.44 5.33 -22.48
C GLU A 74 -12.37 4.29 -21.84
N VAL A 75 -12.35 4.18 -20.51
CA VAL A 75 -13.17 3.22 -19.76
C VAL A 75 -14.65 3.59 -19.88
N SER A 76 -15.49 2.59 -20.11
CA SER A 76 -16.95 2.74 -20.16
C SER A 76 -17.49 3.40 -18.88
N LYS A 77 -18.61 4.11 -19.02
CA LYS A 77 -19.18 4.89 -17.92
C LYS A 77 -19.54 4.00 -16.73
N GLU A 78 -20.01 2.80 -17.02
CA GLU A 78 -20.44 1.77 -16.08
C GLU A 78 -19.28 1.31 -15.19
N ASN A 79 -18.09 1.13 -15.76
CA ASN A 79 -16.92 0.65 -15.03
C ASN A 79 -16.04 1.76 -14.46
N LYS A 80 -16.32 3.02 -14.79
CA LYS A 80 -15.48 4.16 -14.39
C LYS A 80 -15.25 4.23 -12.88
N THR A 81 -16.25 3.89 -12.07
CA THR A 81 -16.11 3.87 -10.60
C THR A 81 -15.14 2.78 -10.14
N LEU A 82 -15.20 1.58 -10.71
CA LEU A 82 -14.30 0.46 -10.41
C LEU A 82 -12.85 0.79 -10.77
N PHE A 83 -12.59 1.28 -11.98
CA PHE A 83 -11.24 1.64 -12.40
C PHE A 83 -10.69 2.88 -11.68
N THR A 84 -11.55 3.81 -11.27
CA THR A 84 -11.13 4.93 -10.41
C THR A 84 -10.62 4.42 -9.05
N TYR A 85 -11.32 3.46 -8.44
CA TYR A 85 -10.82 2.83 -7.22
C TYR A 85 -9.47 2.13 -7.45
N ALA A 86 -9.35 1.32 -8.50
CA ALA A 86 -8.09 0.65 -8.84
C ALA A 86 -6.93 1.63 -9.02
N LEU A 87 -7.17 2.78 -9.67
CA LEU A 87 -6.18 3.85 -9.81
C LEU A 87 -5.77 4.43 -8.45
N THR A 88 -6.74 4.75 -7.58
CA THR A 88 -6.44 5.30 -6.25
C THR A 88 -5.70 4.31 -5.36
N LEU A 89 -6.02 3.02 -5.46
CA LEU A 89 -5.31 1.95 -4.77
C LEU A 89 -3.87 1.83 -5.27
N ALA A 90 -3.64 1.83 -6.59
CA ALA A 90 -2.29 1.81 -7.17
C ALA A 90 -1.47 3.05 -6.75
N ASP A 91 -2.10 4.23 -6.76
CA ASP A 91 -1.47 5.50 -6.38
C ASP A 91 -1.07 5.54 -4.90
N LEU A 92 -1.85 4.90 -4.03
CA LEU A 92 -1.49 4.70 -2.62
C LEU A 92 -0.35 3.68 -2.49
N LEU A 93 -0.48 2.51 -3.10
CA LEU A 93 0.43 1.38 -2.92
C LEU A 93 1.85 1.69 -3.40
N ARG A 94 2.00 2.40 -4.53
CA ARG A 94 3.32 2.80 -5.06
C ARG A 94 4.14 3.66 -4.09
N LEU A 95 3.48 4.35 -3.16
CA LEU A 95 4.14 5.10 -2.09
C LEU A 95 4.22 4.30 -0.78
N LYS A 96 3.13 3.65 -0.39
CA LYS A 96 3.06 2.92 0.89
C LYS A 96 4.03 1.76 0.96
N SER A 97 4.23 1.03 -0.14
CA SER A 97 5.04 -0.21 -0.15
C SER A 97 6.50 0.02 0.22
N GLY A 98 7.07 1.19 -0.11
CA GLY A 98 8.45 1.54 0.22
C GLY A 98 8.63 2.23 1.58
N PHE A 99 7.55 2.82 2.13
CA PHE A 99 7.64 3.72 3.28
C PHE A 99 8.31 3.08 4.50
N ARG A 100 7.84 1.91 4.95
CA ARG A 100 8.37 1.25 6.16
C ARG A 100 9.82 0.83 5.99
N LYS A 101 10.17 0.29 4.82
CA LYS A 101 11.56 -0.11 4.50
C LYS A 101 12.49 1.10 4.60
N GLU A 102 12.12 2.21 3.96
CA GLU A 102 12.92 3.44 4.01
C GLU A 102 13.00 4.02 5.42
N LEU A 103 11.92 3.95 6.20
CA LEU A 103 11.90 4.36 7.60
C LEU A 103 12.91 3.56 8.43
N TYR A 104 12.86 2.24 8.34
CA TYR A 104 13.81 1.35 9.03
C TYR A 104 15.26 1.63 8.62
N LEU A 105 15.54 1.72 7.32
CA LEU A 105 16.90 1.98 6.82
C LEU A 105 17.42 3.37 7.21
N ALA A 106 16.56 4.39 7.19
CA ALA A 106 16.92 5.75 7.59
C ALA A 106 17.22 5.84 9.08
N HIS A 107 16.40 5.21 9.92
CA HIS A 107 16.59 5.16 11.37
C HIS A 107 17.84 4.35 11.74
N LYS A 108 18.05 3.16 11.16
CA LYS A 108 19.24 2.32 11.40
C LYS A 108 20.55 2.99 10.99
N ALA A 109 20.52 3.80 9.92
CA ALA A 109 21.67 4.59 9.48
C ALA A 109 21.84 5.91 10.26
N GLY A 110 20.99 6.22 11.24
CA GLY A 110 21.00 7.50 11.95
C GLY A 110 20.69 8.72 11.07
N SER A 111 20.15 8.52 9.86
CA SER A 111 20.02 9.55 8.85
C SER A 111 18.81 10.46 9.10
N LYS A 112 19.04 11.55 9.85
CA LYS A 112 18.01 12.55 10.15
C LYS A 112 17.41 13.19 8.89
N ASP A 113 18.18 13.36 7.83
CA ASP A 113 17.67 13.93 6.57
C ASP A 113 16.69 13.01 5.85
N ARG A 114 16.97 11.71 5.78
CA ARG A 114 16.04 10.73 5.21
C ARG A 114 14.76 10.66 6.03
N LEU A 115 14.86 10.71 7.36
CA LEU A 115 13.69 10.77 8.25
C LEU A 115 12.87 12.05 8.07
N ARG A 116 13.51 13.21 7.91
CA ARG A 116 12.81 14.47 7.56
C ARG A 116 12.07 14.38 6.23
N LYS A 117 12.67 13.74 5.22
CA LYS A 117 12.02 13.50 3.92
C LYS A 117 10.80 12.60 4.07
N LEU A 118 10.92 11.50 4.82
CA LEU A 118 9.80 10.59 5.11
C LEU A 118 8.66 11.30 5.86
N LEU A 119 8.99 12.15 6.83
CA LEU A 119 7.98 12.94 7.55
C LEU A 119 7.16 13.83 6.61
N LYS A 120 7.79 14.43 5.59
CA LYS A 120 7.10 15.21 4.54
C LYS A 120 6.22 14.35 3.62
N VAL A 121 6.49 13.05 3.51
CA VAL A 121 5.69 12.11 2.71
C VAL A 121 4.40 11.70 3.44
N VAL A 122 4.38 11.67 4.78
CA VAL A 122 3.22 11.19 5.55
C VAL A 122 1.91 11.91 5.19
N PRO A 123 1.84 13.26 5.11
CA PRO A 123 0.60 13.94 4.72
C PRO A 123 0.10 13.53 3.33
N LEU A 124 1.01 13.36 2.37
CA LEU A 124 0.67 12.89 1.02
C LEU A 124 0.14 11.46 1.04
N LEU A 125 0.74 10.60 1.86
CA LEU A 125 0.32 9.21 2.02
C LEU A 125 -1.08 9.12 2.63
N LYS A 126 -1.37 9.92 3.66
CA LYS A 126 -2.72 10.04 4.25
C LYS A 126 -3.75 10.49 3.24
N LYS A 127 -3.48 11.58 2.50
CA LYS A 127 -4.39 12.10 1.46
C LYS A 127 -4.74 11.05 0.40
N LYS A 128 -3.76 10.24 -0.03
CA LYS A 128 -3.98 9.15 -0.98
C LYS A 128 -4.77 7.99 -0.39
N TYR A 129 -4.52 7.69 0.88
CA TYR A 129 -5.29 6.69 1.62
C TYR A 129 -6.76 7.10 1.73
N GLU A 130 -7.05 8.35 2.11
CA GLU A 130 -8.40 8.92 2.17
C GLU A 130 -9.09 8.90 0.79
N ALA A 131 -8.38 9.25 -0.27
CA ALA A 131 -8.90 9.18 -1.64
C ALA A 131 -9.30 7.75 -2.04
N MET A 132 -8.47 6.77 -1.70
CA MET A 132 -8.77 5.35 -1.91
C MET A 132 -9.99 4.91 -1.08
N CYS A 133 -10.06 5.28 0.19
CA CYS A 133 -11.22 4.98 1.05
C CYS A 133 -12.52 5.55 0.48
N LYS A 134 -12.49 6.81 0.00
CA LYS A 134 -13.65 7.45 -0.63
C LYS A 134 -14.09 6.72 -1.89
N ALA A 135 -13.13 6.29 -2.73
CA ALA A 135 -13.43 5.51 -3.93
C ALA A 135 -14.01 4.13 -3.59
N GLN A 136 -13.45 3.43 -2.61
CA GLN A 136 -13.96 2.13 -2.14
C GLN A 136 -15.37 2.25 -1.55
N ARG A 137 -15.62 3.30 -0.75
CA ARG A 137 -16.95 3.58 -0.18
C ARG A 137 -17.99 3.80 -1.28
N LYS A 138 -17.62 4.52 -2.35
CA LYS A 138 -18.50 4.74 -3.50
C LYS A 138 -18.88 3.42 -4.18
N ILE A 139 -17.93 2.50 -4.35
CA ILE A 139 -18.21 1.16 -4.89
C ILE A 139 -19.16 0.40 -3.96
N TRP A 140 -18.87 0.39 -2.66
CA TRP A 140 -19.69 -0.33 -1.69
C TRP A 140 -21.15 0.09 -1.74
N LEU A 141 -21.41 1.39 -1.68
CA LEU A 141 -22.79 1.93 -1.66
C LEU A 141 -23.49 1.82 -3.02
N LEU A 142 -22.74 1.58 -4.11
CA LEU A 142 -23.30 1.32 -5.43
C LEU A 142 -23.72 -0.14 -5.59
N GLU A 143 -22.92 -1.07 -5.07
CA GLU A 143 -23.06 -2.51 -5.32
C GLU A 143 -23.70 -3.29 -4.17
N ARG A 144 -23.69 -2.73 -2.96
CA ARG A 144 -24.06 -3.42 -1.71
C ARG A 144 -24.90 -2.52 -0.82
N LYS A 145 -25.60 -3.15 0.12
CA LYS A 145 -26.29 -2.41 1.18
C LYS A 145 -25.28 -1.73 2.12
N PRO A 146 -25.65 -0.65 2.82
CA PRO A 146 -24.72 0.08 3.69
C PRO A 146 -24.11 -0.74 4.83
N GLU A 147 -24.80 -1.76 5.33
CA GLU A 147 -24.34 -2.60 6.43
C GLU A 147 -23.03 -3.33 6.07
N GLY A 148 -22.09 -3.38 7.01
CA GLY A 148 -20.75 -3.95 6.83
C GLY A 148 -19.69 -2.93 6.39
N LEU A 149 -20.11 -1.74 5.96
CA LEU A 149 -19.20 -0.65 5.59
C LEU A 149 -18.46 -0.08 6.80
N GLU A 150 -19.11 -0.06 7.98
CA GLU A 150 -18.51 0.36 9.25
C GLU A 150 -17.26 -0.45 9.60
N ALA A 151 -17.21 -1.74 9.23
CA ALA A 151 -16.03 -2.57 9.44
C ALA A 151 -14.84 -2.11 8.56
N LEU A 152 -15.11 -1.62 7.34
CA LEU A 152 -14.07 -1.04 6.49
C LEU A 152 -13.63 0.33 7.02
N ASP A 153 -14.57 1.15 7.47
CA ASP A 153 -14.27 2.47 8.05
C ASP A 153 -13.34 2.34 9.26
N VAL A 154 -13.60 1.38 10.17
CA VAL A 154 -12.73 1.09 11.32
C VAL A 154 -11.32 0.68 10.87
N ARG A 155 -11.22 -0.24 9.90
CA ARG A 155 -9.93 -0.72 9.40
C ARG A 155 -9.13 0.42 8.76
N TYR A 156 -9.74 1.22 7.91
CA TYR A 156 -9.04 2.33 7.25
C TYR A 156 -8.71 3.47 8.22
N GLY A 157 -9.62 3.79 9.14
CA GLY A 157 -9.38 4.78 10.20
C GLY A 157 -8.17 4.42 11.06
N SER A 158 -8.02 3.13 11.40
CA SER A 158 -6.84 2.65 12.13
C SER A 158 -5.54 2.90 11.34
N GLN A 159 -5.53 2.66 10.03
CA GLN A 159 -4.34 2.85 9.19
C GLN A 159 -3.93 4.32 9.10
N LEU A 160 -4.91 5.23 8.97
CA LEU A 160 -4.67 6.67 9.02
C LEU A 160 -4.09 7.10 10.36
N LYS A 161 -4.63 6.60 11.49
CA LYS A 161 -4.08 6.90 12.81
C LYS A 161 -2.67 6.35 12.99
N ARG A 162 -2.37 5.16 12.45
CA ARG A 162 -1.02 4.59 12.50
C ARG A 162 0.00 5.39 11.69
N LEU A 163 -0.42 6.04 10.60
CA LEU A 163 0.43 7.01 9.88
C LEU A 163 0.72 8.26 10.72
N ASP A 164 -0.25 8.75 11.49
CA ASP A 164 -0.02 9.84 12.44
C ASP A 164 0.97 9.45 13.53
N VAL A 165 0.81 8.25 14.11
CA VAL A 165 1.76 7.72 15.09
C VAL A 165 3.16 7.62 14.47
N ALA A 166 3.30 7.14 13.22
CA ALA A 166 4.61 7.10 12.57
C ALA A 166 5.24 8.50 12.45
N ALA A 167 4.47 9.53 12.08
CA ALA A 167 4.95 10.90 12.03
C ALA A 167 5.35 11.43 13.42
N GLU A 168 4.56 11.16 14.46
CA GLU A 168 4.84 11.52 15.84
C GLU A 168 6.17 10.90 16.31
N ARG A 169 6.37 9.59 16.11
CA ARG A 169 7.61 8.89 16.49
C ARG A 169 8.83 9.44 15.76
N ILE A 170 8.70 9.74 14.47
CA ILE A 170 9.78 10.37 13.69
C ILE A 170 10.10 11.78 14.25
N LYS A 171 9.10 12.60 14.58
CA LYS A 171 9.30 13.94 15.16
C LYS A 171 9.96 13.88 16.53
N ASP A 172 9.50 12.99 17.41
CA ASP A 172 10.06 12.81 18.75
C ASP A 172 11.53 12.38 18.66
N TYR A 173 11.89 11.52 17.71
CA TYR A 173 13.28 11.13 17.49
C TYR A 173 14.12 12.28 16.92
N LEU A 174 13.61 13.01 15.93
CA LEU A 174 14.32 14.12 15.30
C LEU A 174 14.58 15.29 16.26
N SER A 175 13.64 15.55 17.18
CA SER A 175 13.75 16.58 18.23
C SER A 175 14.62 16.17 19.41
N GLY A 176 14.99 14.89 19.52
CA GLY A 176 15.77 14.35 20.64
C GLY A 176 14.94 14.02 21.88
N LYS A 177 13.60 14.17 21.83
CA LYS A 177 12.69 13.76 22.91
C LYS A 177 12.79 12.26 23.21
N ILE A 178 13.03 11.44 22.19
CA ILE A 178 13.39 10.03 22.35
C ILE A 178 14.75 9.76 21.73
N LYS A 179 15.57 8.93 22.41
CA LYS A 179 16.90 8.54 21.92
C LYS A 179 16.84 7.57 20.75
N ARG A 180 15.74 6.82 20.63
CA ARG A 180 15.50 5.80 19.60
C ARG A 180 14.01 5.55 19.41
N ILE A 181 13.64 5.09 18.21
CA ILE A 181 12.30 4.57 17.93
C ILE A 181 12.34 3.07 18.22
N SER A 182 11.98 2.67 19.45
CA SER A 182 12.10 1.28 19.93
C SER A 182 11.46 0.26 18.99
N GLU A 183 10.35 0.62 18.34
CA GLU A 183 9.63 -0.23 17.39
C GLU A 183 10.46 -0.62 16.15
N LEU A 184 11.52 0.13 15.83
CA LEU A 184 12.43 -0.10 14.71
C LEU A 184 13.75 -0.79 15.12
N GLU A 185 14.01 -0.93 16.42
CA GLU A 185 15.22 -1.59 16.94
C GLU A 185 15.14 -3.12 16.81
N GLU A 186 13.91 -3.66 16.79
CA GLU A 186 13.69 -5.08 16.60
C GLU A 186 14.25 -5.55 15.25
N THR A 187 15.03 -6.63 15.31
CA THR A 187 15.65 -7.18 14.09
C THR A 187 14.55 -7.72 13.18
N PRO A 188 14.43 -7.22 11.93
CA PRO A 188 13.41 -7.69 11.01
C PRO A 188 13.53 -9.19 10.79
N ARG A 189 12.43 -9.93 10.91
CA ARG A 189 12.38 -11.37 10.63
C ARG A 189 11.60 -11.63 9.35
N ASN A 190 12.10 -12.56 8.54
CA ASN A 190 11.37 -13.04 7.39
C ASN A 190 10.20 -13.90 7.87
N ILE A 191 8.97 -13.43 7.68
CA ILE A 191 7.76 -14.15 8.10
C ILE A 191 7.37 -15.27 7.13
N TYR A 192 8.01 -15.35 5.97
CA TYR A 192 7.81 -16.40 4.96
C TYR A 192 8.96 -17.42 4.92
N SER A 193 9.96 -17.34 5.80
CA SER A 193 11.09 -18.28 5.83
C SER A 193 10.71 -19.69 6.30
N ARG A 194 9.49 -19.88 6.81
CA ARG A 194 8.82 -21.16 6.97
C ARG A 194 7.42 -21.09 6.33
N THR A 195 7.33 -21.28 5.02
CA THR A 195 6.16 -22.02 4.51
C THR A 195 6.39 -23.49 4.83
N PRO A 196 5.62 -24.14 5.72
CA PRO A 196 5.75 -25.57 5.97
C PRO A 196 5.26 -26.45 4.81
N TYR A 197 4.94 -25.86 3.65
CA TYR A 197 4.41 -26.53 2.47
C TYR A 197 5.41 -26.52 1.30
N ARG A 198 6.62 -27.01 1.56
CA ARG A 198 7.52 -27.54 0.54
C ARG A 198 8.15 -28.82 1.09
N ASN A 199 7.41 -29.92 0.95
CA ASN A 199 7.98 -31.19 0.55
C ASN A 199 7.65 -31.35 -0.93
#